data_AF-A0A919ZCJ8-F1
#
_entry.id   AF-A0A919ZCJ8-F1
#
_cell.length_a   1.000
_cell.length_b   1.000
_cell.length_c   1.000
_cell.angle_alpha   90.00
_cell.angle_beta   90.00
_cell.angle_gamma   90.00
#
_symmetry.space_group_name_H-M   'P 1'
#
loop_
_entity.id
_entity.type
_entity.pdbx_description
1 polymer ?
#
loop_
_entity_poly.entity_id
_entity_poly.type
_entity_poly.pdbx_seq_one_letter_code
_entity_poly.pdbx_strand_id
1 'polypeptide(L)'
;MDKSKRKEYPNLKNKWVTLQAQLDMGRFANFDLQKDWKSLGPDAFAYDVLEQKEADEVADPRWELKQMEKRWLEKLQPYGDRGYNRLRRHGR
;
A
#
# COMPACT_ATOMS: atom_id res chain seq x y z
N MET A 1 1.48 -18.46 -1.98
CA MET A 1 1.40 -17.51 -0.85
C MET A 1 0.90 -16.19 -1.41
N ASP A 2 -0.24 -15.70 -0.92
CA ASP A 2 -0.79 -14.39 -1.26
C ASP A 2 -0.03 -13.29 -0.49
N LYS A 3 0.55 -12.32 -1.18
CA LYS A 3 1.36 -11.24 -0.60
C LYS A 3 0.69 -9.89 -0.85
N SER A 4 0.56 -9.08 0.20
CA SER A 4 -0.11 -7.78 0.13
C SER A 4 0.83 -6.60 0.39
N LYS A 5 0.58 -5.45 -0.24
CA LYS A 5 1.17 -4.15 0.12
C LYS A 5 0.10 -3.19 0.59
N ARG A 6 0.30 -2.53 1.73
CA ARG A 6 -0.61 -1.55 2.33
C ARG A 6 0.06 -0.18 2.41
N LYS A 7 -0.67 0.86 2.00
CA LYS A 7 -0.27 2.26 2.06
C LYS A 7 -1.50 3.15 2.21
N GLU A 8 -1.31 4.25 2.90
CA GLU A 8 -2.23 5.35 3.09
C GLU A 8 -2.13 6.40 1.97
N TYR A 9 -3.28 6.94 1.54
CA TYR A 9 -3.35 7.94 0.50
C TYR A 9 -4.44 8.97 0.79
N PRO A 10 -4.16 10.28 0.69
CA PRO A 10 -5.16 11.34 0.91
C PRO A 10 -6.13 11.50 -0.29
N ASN A 11 -5.81 10.93 -1.46
CA ASN A 11 -6.70 10.92 -2.61
C ASN A 11 -6.60 9.56 -3.30
N LEU A 12 -7.73 8.84 -3.35
CA LEU A 12 -7.84 7.53 -3.98
C LEU A 12 -8.08 7.62 -5.50
N LYS A 13 -8.66 8.74 -5.97
CA LYS A 13 -8.93 8.98 -7.38
C LYS A 13 -7.59 9.04 -8.13
N ASN A 14 -7.38 8.10 -9.05
CA ASN A 14 -6.15 7.91 -9.84
C ASN A 14 -4.95 7.27 -9.11
N LYS A 15 -5.11 6.89 -7.84
CA LYS A 15 -3.99 6.31 -7.10
C LYS A 15 -3.58 4.96 -7.69
N TRP A 16 -4.56 4.11 -7.96
CA TRP A 16 -4.32 2.79 -8.55
C TRP A 16 -3.64 2.91 -9.91
N VAL A 17 -4.17 3.74 -10.82
CA VAL A 17 -3.60 3.98 -12.16
C VAL A 17 -2.14 4.42 -12.08
N THR A 18 -1.81 5.30 -11.13
CA THR A 18 -0.42 5.76 -10.93
C THR A 18 0.49 4.63 -10.43
N LEU A 19 -0.01 3.77 -9.53
CA LEU A 19 0.75 2.63 -9.02
C LEU A 19 0.99 1.60 -10.12
N GLN A 20 -0.05 1.27 -10.89
CA GLN A 20 0.05 0.38 -12.06
C GLN A 20 1.08 0.91 -13.06
N ALA A 21 0.98 2.18 -13.45
CA ALA A 21 1.93 2.77 -14.39
C ALA A 21 3.39 2.70 -13.87
N GLN A 22 3.62 2.92 -12.58
CA GLN A 22 4.96 2.76 -11.99
C GLN A 22 5.45 1.31 -12.04
N LEU A 23 4.57 0.34 -11.77
CA LEU A 23 4.88 -1.08 -11.83
C LEU A 23 5.16 -1.53 -13.28
N ASP A 24 4.35 -1.09 -14.24
CA ASP A 24 4.52 -1.38 -15.67
C ASP A 24 5.82 -0.80 -16.21
N MET A 25 6.15 0.44 -15.82
CA MET A 25 7.42 1.08 -16.17
C MET A 25 8.64 0.52 -15.42
N GLY A 26 8.44 -0.40 -14.46
CA GLY A 26 9.55 -0.96 -13.69
C GLY A 26 10.17 0.01 -12.67
N ARG A 27 9.47 1.08 -12.30
CA ARG A 27 9.96 2.17 -11.42
C ARG A 27 9.38 2.12 -10.01
N PHE A 28 8.68 1.04 -9.65
CA PHE A 28 8.08 0.94 -8.33
C PHE A 28 9.13 0.67 -7.24
N ALA A 29 9.07 1.44 -6.16
CA ALA A 29 10.12 1.46 -5.13
C ALA A 29 10.25 0.16 -4.28
N ASN A 30 9.30 -0.77 -4.34
CA ASN A 30 9.46 -2.08 -3.69
C ASN A 30 9.90 -3.10 -4.75
N PHE A 31 11.13 -3.57 -4.61
CA PHE A 31 11.76 -4.49 -5.54
C PHE A 31 11.05 -5.85 -5.63
N ASP A 32 10.63 -6.42 -4.50
CA ASP A 32 9.95 -7.73 -4.48
C ASP A 32 8.59 -7.65 -5.16
N LEU A 33 7.78 -6.61 -4.88
CA LEU A 33 6.52 -6.40 -5.58
C LEU A 33 6.75 -6.12 -7.06
N GLN A 34 7.78 -5.33 -7.40
CA GLN A 34 8.11 -5.04 -8.79
C GLN A 34 8.53 -6.29 -9.57
N LYS A 35 9.27 -7.20 -8.92
CA LYS A 35 9.66 -8.49 -9.49
C LYS A 35 8.44 -9.38 -9.71
N ASP A 36 7.61 -9.55 -8.68
CA ASP A 36 6.41 -10.38 -8.77
C ASP A 36 5.41 -9.82 -9.79
N TRP A 37 5.26 -8.49 -9.89
CA TRP A 37 4.47 -7.84 -10.94
C TRP A 37 4.92 -8.20 -12.35
N LYS A 38 6.23 -8.14 -12.61
CA LYS A 38 6.80 -8.50 -13.92
C LYS A 38 6.67 -9.99 -14.24
N SER A 39 6.67 -10.85 -13.21
CA SER A 39 6.60 -12.31 -13.39
C SER A 39 5.17 -12.85 -13.49
N LEU A 40 4.24 -12.29 -12.72
CA LEU A 40 2.86 -12.78 -12.62
C LEU A 40 1.88 -11.99 -13.49
N GLY A 41 2.24 -10.76 -13.87
CA GLY A 41 1.38 -9.85 -14.61
C GLY A 41 0.35 -9.11 -13.74
N PRO A 42 -0.26 -8.03 -14.27
CA PRO A 42 -1.19 -7.19 -13.53
C PRO A 42 -2.44 -7.93 -13.04
N ASP A 43 -2.92 -8.91 -13.80
CA ASP A 43 -4.14 -9.67 -13.48
C ASP A 43 -3.99 -10.56 -12.24
N ALA A 44 -2.76 -10.81 -11.79
CA ALA A 44 -2.47 -11.53 -10.55
C ALA A 44 -2.62 -10.65 -9.29
N PHE A 45 -2.94 -9.36 -9.44
CA PHE A 45 -3.02 -8.40 -8.34
C PHE A 45 -4.37 -7.70 -8.30
N ALA A 46 -4.86 -7.46 -7.08
CA ALA A 46 -6.05 -6.66 -6.81
C ALA A 46 -5.69 -5.39 -6.05
N TYR A 47 -6.54 -4.36 -6.21
CA TYR A 47 -6.47 -3.12 -5.47
C TYR A 47 -7.80 -2.89 -4.76
N ASP A 48 -7.76 -2.94 -3.42
CA ASP A 48 -8.93 -2.76 -2.58
C ASP A 48 -8.73 -1.60 -1.60
N VAL A 49 -9.78 -0.80 -1.42
CA VAL A 49 -9.84 0.24 -0.38
C VAL A 49 -10.27 -0.41 0.92
N LEU A 50 -9.37 -0.42 1.92
CA LEU A 50 -9.65 -1.04 3.22
C LEU A 50 -10.49 -0.14 4.15
N GLU A 51 -10.26 1.17 4.08
CA GLU A 51 -10.95 2.17 4.88
C GLU A 51 -10.84 3.53 4.19
N GLN A 52 -11.91 4.32 4.22
CA GLN A 52 -12.00 5.67 3.67
C GLN A 52 -12.73 6.57 4.67
N LYS A 53 -12.28 7.82 4.78
CA LYS A 53 -12.95 8.89 5.53
C LYS A 53 -12.95 10.16 4.70
N GLU A 54 -14.01 10.94 4.81
CA GLU A 54 -14.09 12.25 4.17
C GLU A 54 -13.26 13.29 4.94
N ALA A 55 -12.61 14.19 4.21
CA ALA A 55 -11.62 15.10 4.79
C ALA A 55 -12.24 16.19 5.67
N ASP A 56 -13.49 16.54 5.41
CA ASP A 56 -14.28 17.50 6.18
C ASP A 56 -14.73 16.96 7.56
N GLU A 57 -14.77 15.64 7.72
CA GLU A 57 -15.06 14.98 9.00
C GLU A 57 -13.84 14.88 9.93
N VAL A 58 -12.66 15.34 9.49
CA VAL A 58 -11.38 15.12 10.18
C VAL A 58 -10.63 16.42 10.42
N ALA A 59 -10.43 16.76 11.70
CA ALA A 59 -9.70 17.97 12.10
C ALA A 59 -8.21 17.93 11.71
N ASP A 60 -7.56 16.76 11.76
CA ASP A 60 -6.19 16.53 11.26
C ASP A 60 -6.14 15.30 10.34
N PRO A 61 -6.35 15.49 9.02
CA PRO A 61 -6.34 14.39 8.05
C PRO A 61 -5.01 13.62 8.00
N ARG A 62 -3.88 14.28 8.30
CA ARG A 62 -2.56 13.62 8.25
C ARG A 62 -2.36 12.72 9.44
N TRP A 63 -2.77 13.16 10.62
CA TRP A 63 -2.73 12.32 11.82
C TRP A 63 -3.69 11.14 11.70
N GLU A 64 -4.91 11.37 11.22
CA GLU A 64 -5.92 10.33 11.06
C GLU A 64 -5.47 9.23 10.08
N LEU A 65 -4.94 9.62 8.90
CA LEU A 65 -4.40 8.66 7.93
C LEU A 65 -3.31 7.77 8.53
N LYS A 66 -2.45 8.32 9.40
CA LYS A 66 -1.42 7.53 10.10
C LYS A 66 -2.03 6.54 11.10
N GLN A 67 -3.10 6.92 11.81
CA GLN A 67 -3.77 6.01 12.74
C GLN A 67 -4.47 4.87 11.99
N MET A 68 -5.15 5.19 10.89
CA MET A 68 -5.77 4.20 10.01
C MET A 68 -4.72 3.23 9.48
N GLU A 69 -3.61 3.73 8.93
CA GLU A 69 -2.52 2.89 8.42
C GLU A 69 -1.98 1.97 9.52
N LYS A 70 -1.69 2.52 10.71
CA LYS A 70 -1.18 1.75 11.85
C LYS A 70 -2.11 0.62 12.23
N ARG A 71 -3.41 0.88 12.39
CA ARG A 71 -4.42 -0.12 12.74
C ARG A 71 -4.46 -1.27 11.74
N TRP A 72 -4.39 -0.96 10.45
CA TRP A 72 -4.40 -1.98 9.40
C TRP A 72 -3.08 -2.77 9.31
N LEU A 73 -1.95 -2.13 9.54
CA LEU A 73 -0.66 -2.82 9.60
C LEU A 73 -0.57 -3.78 10.79
N GLU A 74 -1.10 -3.38 11.95
CA GLU A 74 -1.18 -4.24 13.14
C GLU A 74 -2.11 -5.44 12.91
N LYS A 75 -3.27 -5.21 12.27
CA LYS A 75 -4.27 -6.25 11.99
C LYS A 75 -3.81 -7.26 10.94
N LEU A 76 -3.24 -6.80 9.83
CA LEU A 76 -2.94 -7.64 8.67
C LEU A 76 -1.51 -8.21 8.69
N GLN A 77 -0.60 -7.54 9.40
CA GLN A 77 0.83 -7.86 9.45
C GLN A 77 1.44 -8.27 8.09
N PRO A 78 1.36 -7.41 7.05
CA PRO A 78 1.74 -7.75 5.68
C PRO A 78 3.28 -7.68 5.48
N TYR A 79 4.03 -8.38 6.32
CA TYR A 79 5.49 -8.36 6.38
C TYR A 79 6.10 -9.71 6.00
N GLY A 80 7.32 -9.69 5.46
CA GLY A 80 8.06 -10.90 5.10
C GLY A 80 7.31 -11.72 4.04
N ASP A 81 7.09 -13.00 4.32
CA ASP A 81 6.37 -13.88 3.39
C ASP A 81 4.87 -13.58 3.27
N ARG A 82 4.32 -12.78 4.20
CA ARG A 82 2.91 -12.37 4.21
C ARG A 82 2.64 -11.08 3.43
N GLY A 83 3.66 -10.36 2.99
CA GLY A 83 3.45 -9.15 2.21
C GLY A 83 4.68 -8.31 1.93
N TYR A 84 4.46 -7.26 1.13
CA TYR A 84 5.48 -6.36 0.63
C TYR A 84 5.68 -5.12 1.50
N ASN A 85 5.08 -5.04 2.68
CA ASN A 85 5.41 -3.96 3.61
C ASN A 85 6.76 -4.24 4.24
N ARG A 86 7.59 -3.20 4.29
CA ARG A 86 8.82 -3.23 5.06
C ARG A 86 8.49 -2.73 6.45
N LEU A 87 8.95 -3.43 7.49
CA LEU A 87 9.00 -2.82 8.81
C LEU A 87 9.80 -1.54 8.67
N ARG A 88 9.19 -0.40 9.00
CA ARG A 88 9.95 0.84 9.13
C ARG A 88 10.95 0.57 10.23
N ARG A 89 12.23 0.39 9.87
CA ARG A 89 13.31 0.36 10.87
C ARG A 89 13.20 1.68 11.60
N HIS A 90 12.79 1.66 12.87
CA HIS A 90 13.12 2.76 13.76
C HIS A 90 14.64 2.76 13.82
N GLY A 91 15.24 3.64 13.01
CA GLY A 91 16.64 3.99 13.19
C GLY A 91 16.76 4.60 14.58
N ARG A 92 17.68 4.03 15.36
CA ARG A 92 18.22 4.66 16.57
C ARG A 92 18.81 6.03 16.22
#